data_AF-A0A929I6P3-F1
#
_entry.id   AF-A0A929I6P3-F1
#
_cell.length_a   1.000
_cell.length_b   1.000
_cell.length_c   1.000
_cell.angle_alpha   90.00
_cell.angle_beta   90.00
_cell.angle_gamma   90.00
#
_symmetry.space_group_name_H-M   'P 1'
#
loop_
_entity.id
_entity.type
_entity.pdbx_description
1 polymer ?
#
loop_
_entity_poly.entity_id
_entity_poly.type
_entity_poly.pdbx_seq_one_letter_code
_entity_poly.pdbx_strand_id
1 'polypeptide(L)'
;MVGLGLDVPHSPVVIDIGANAGFFTLFAASRFSDARILSFEPVPSNFRQLERNRSLNKNCRITCFEKAVAGHSGKISLGLDADDSFTTDATIFERRDKEDEIIEAPSVTLPEIFDEFGLERCDVLKMDCEGAEYEILYNCPPSYMSRISQIAMEVHGGPEPEYNIESLEKYLNSCGFATRRRPVGMLWAWRR
;
A
#
# COMPACT_ATOMS: atom_id res chain seq x y z
N MET A 1 11.73 -15.94 13.86
CA MET A 1 10.34 -15.45 13.93
C MET A 1 10.32 -13.99 13.51
N VAL A 2 10.20 -13.67 12.22
CA VAL A 2 9.92 -12.27 11.81
C VAL A 2 9.03 -12.27 10.58
N GLY A 3 7.73 -12.28 10.82
CA GLY A 3 6.65 -12.00 9.87
C GLY A 3 5.35 -11.76 10.63
N LEU A 4 4.31 -11.28 9.95
CA LEU A 4 3.04 -10.83 10.56
C LEU A 4 2.19 -12.01 11.09
N GLY A 5 2.54 -13.22 10.67
CA GLY A 5 1.99 -14.49 11.13
C GLY A 5 2.62 -15.72 10.44
N LEU A 6 3.34 -15.52 9.34
CA LEU A 6 4.14 -16.53 8.64
C LEU A 6 5.59 -16.07 8.50
N ASP A 7 6.54 -17.01 8.38
CA ASP A 7 7.90 -16.65 8.04
C ASP A 7 7.97 -16.10 6.61
N VAL A 8 8.60 -14.93 6.47
CA VAL A 8 8.86 -14.31 5.16
C VAL A 8 10.08 -14.99 4.55
N PRO A 9 10.05 -15.40 3.27
CA PRO A 9 11.18 -16.05 2.62
C PRO A 9 12.41 -15.13 2.56
N HIS A 10 13.59 -15.70 2.29
CA HIS A 10 14.84 -14.94 2.23
C HIS A 10 14.85 -13.85 1.13
N SER A 11 14.21 -14.16 0.00
CA SER A 11 14.11 -13.30 -1.19
C SER A 11 12.64 -12.96 -1.49
N PRO A 12 11.98 -12.14 -0.65
CA PRO A 12 10.55 -11.88 -0.78
C PRO A 12 10.24 -10.89 -1.91
N VAL A 13 9.04 -10.98 -2.46
CA VAL A 13 8.41 -9.90 -3.24
C VAL A 13 7.58 -9.04 -2.30
N VAL A 14 7.92 -7.76 -2.22
CA VAL A 14 7.23 -6.78 -1.37
C VAL A 14 6.59 -5.72 -2.27
N ILE A 15 5.32 -5.42 -2.00
CA ILE A 15 4.61 -4.29 -2.61
C ILE A 15 4.29 -3.30 -1.49
N ASP A 16 4.81 -2.08 -1.60
CA ASP A 16 4.60 -0.97 -0.65
C ASP A 16 3.69 0.08 -1.29
N ILE A 17 2.42 0.09 -0.88
CA ILE A 17 1.41 1.04 -1.35
C ILE A 17 1.34 2.23 -0.38
N GLY A 18 1.42 3.44 -0.92
CA GLY A 18 1.57 4.68 -0.17
C GLY A 18 2.92 4.74 0.52
N ALA A 19 3.98 4.63 -0.27
CA ALA A 19 5.33 4.47 0.25
C ALA A 19 5.87 5.73 0.96
N ASN A 20 5.22 6.89 0.80
CA ASN A 20 5.62 8.19 1.33
C ASN A 20 7.12 8.45 1.04
N ALA A 21 7.93 8.82 2.03
CA ALA A 21 9.37 9.00 1.88
C ALA A 21 10.16 7.67 1.83
N GLY A 22 9.50 6.51 1.90
CA GLY A 22 10.11 5.19 1.72
C GLY A 22 10.61 4.52 2.99
N PHE A 23 10.11 4.87 4.18
CA PHE A 23 10.59 4.26 5.42
C PHE A 23 10.32 2.76 5.49
N PHE A 24 9.11 2.30 5.12
CA PHE A 24 8.81 0.87 5.06
C PHE A 24 9.61 0.18 3.96
N THR A 25 9.71 0.79 2.77
CA THR A 25 10.57 0.35 1.67
C THR A 25 12.00 0.07 2.14
N LEU A 26 12.63 1.02 2.86
CA LEU A 26 13.99 0.86 3.38
C LEU A 26 14.08 -0.17 4.52
N PHE A 27 13.07 -0.23 5.38
CA PHE A 27 12.99 -1.26 6.41
C PHE A 27 12.99 -2.66 5.78
N ALA A 28 12.13 -2.91 4.78
CA ALA A 28 12.08 -4.18 4.07
C ALA A 28 13.42 -4.51 3.40
N ALA A 29 14.05 -3.54 2.73
CA ALA A 29 15.36 -3.71 2.10
C ALA A 29 16.48 -4.03 3.10
N SER A 30 16.46 -3.41 4.30
CA SER A 30 17.43 -3.68 5.37
C SER A 30 17.23 -5.05 6.00
N ARG A 31 16.00 -5.55 6.04
CA ARG A 31 15.63 -6.82 6.67
C ARG A 31 15.91 -8.01 5.78
N PHE A 32 15.75 -7.82 4.46
CA PHE A 32 15.82 -8.85 3.43
C PHE A 32 16.71 -8.38 2.28
N SER A 33 17.97 -8.81 2.26
CA SER A 33 18.97 -8.37 1.28
C SER A 33 18.59 -8.68 -0.17
N ASP A 34 17.82 -9.75 -0.40
CA ASP A 34 17.42 -10.20 -1.73
C ASP A 34 15.96 -9.86 -2.08
N ALA A 35 15.30 -9.02 -1.28
CA ALA A 35 13.93 -8.61 -1.54
C ALA A 35 13.81 -7.85 -2.87
N ARG A 36 12.77 -8.18 -3.65
CA ARG A 36 12.30 -7.38 -4.77
C ARG A 36 11.18 -6.48 -4.23
N ILE A 37 11.40 -5.17 -4.22
CA ILE A 37 10.48 -4.21 -3.61
C ILE A 37 9.93 -3.28 -4.69
N LEU A 38 8.60 -3.22 -4.80
CA LEU A 38 7.88 -2.31 -5.68
C LEU A 38 7.13 -1.29 -4.81
N SER A 39 7.51 -0.03 -4.91
CA SER A 39 7.00 1.05 -4.05
C SER A 39 6.19 2.06 -4.85
N PHE A 40 4.98 2.37 -4.40
CA PHE A 40 4.05 3.26 -5.11
C PHE A 40 3.72 4.46 -4.22
N GLU A 41 4.01 5.66 -4.71
CA GLU A 41 3.76 6.91 -3.99
C GLU A 41 3.27 7.97 -4.99
N PRO A 42 2.01 8.43 -4.90
CA PRO A 42 1.46 9.38 -5.86
C PRO A 42 1.82 10.84 -5.60
N VAL A 43 2.18 11.23 -4.38
CA VAL A 43 2.45 12.63 -4.04
C VAL A 43 3.86 13.01 -4.51
N PRO A 44 4.03 13.99 -5.42
CA PRO A 44 5.33 14.27 -6.03
C PRO A 44 6.44 14.66 -5.03
N SER A 45 6.09 15.35 -3.94
CA SER A 45 7.04 15.71 -2.88
C SER A 45 7.56 14.48 -2.13
N ASN A 46 6.67 13.56 -1.76
CA ASN A 46 7.00 12.29 -1.12
C ASN A 46 7.78 11.39 -2.06
N PHE A 47 7.34 11.27 -3.32
CA PHE A 47 8.02 10.47 -4.34
C PHE A 47 9.47 10.93 -4.57
N ARG A 48 9.74 12.24 -4.58
CA ARG A 48 11.12 12.77 -4.65
C ARG A 48 11.97 12.32 -3.46
N GLN A 49 11.39 12.25 -2.26
CA GLN A 49 12.10 11.75 -1.07
C GLN A 49 12.35 10.24 -1.15
N LEU A 50 11.34 9.48 -1.58
CA LEU A 50 11.44 8.04 -1.85
C LEU A 50 12.56 7.73 -2.85
N GLU A 51 12.60 8.42 -3.99
CA GLU A 51 13.65 8.26 -5.00
C GLU A 51 15.03 8.65 -4.49
N ARG A 52 15.13 9.74 -3.70
CA ARG A 52 16.38 10.10 -3.04
C ARG A 52 16.85 8.98 -2.12
N ASN A 53 15.97 8.45 -1.28
CA ASN A 53 16.27 7.36 -0.36
C ASN A 53 16.66 6.07 -1.09
N ARG A 54 15.95 5.73 -2.17
CA ARG A 54 16.28 4.62 -3.07
C ARG A 54 17.67 4.82 -3.73
N SER A 55 18.00 6.04 -4.14
CA SER A 55 19.29 6.36 -4.80
C SER A 55 20.50 6.20 -3.87
N LEU A 56 20.30 6.30 -2.55
CA LEU A 56 21.33 6.05 -1.54
C LEU A 56 21.52 4.55 -1.26
N ASN A 57 20.57 3.72 -1.68
CA ASN A 57 20.52 2.27 -1.43
C ASN A 57 20.61 1.47 -2.74
N LYS A 58 21.58 1.81 -3.61
CA LYS A 58 21.70 1.29 -4.98
C LYS A 58 21.86 -0.24 -5.09
N ASN A 59 22.31 -0.90 -4.02
CA ASN A 59 22.50 -2.34 -3.98
C ASN A 59 21.19 -3.11 -3.70
N CYS A 60 20.13 -2.42 -3.29
CA CYS A 60 18.83 -3.00 -3.03
C CYS A 60 17.98 -3.03 -4.31
N ARG A 61 17.17 -4.07 -4.48
CA ARG A 61 16.28 -4.22 -5.66
C ARG A 61 14.95 -3.50 -5.43
N ILE A 62 15.03 -2.17 -5.33
CA ILE A 62 13.89 -1.26 -5.12
C ILE A 62 13.56 -0.56 -6.44
N THR A 63 12.30 -0.63 -6.85
CA THR A 63 11.74 0.16 -7.95
C THR A 63 10.59 1.00 -7.41
N CYS A 64 10.63 2.31 -7.65
CA CYS A 64 9.60 3.25 -7.18
C CYS A 64 8.77 3.77 -8.35
N PHE A 65 7.49 4.04 -8.11
CA PHE A 65 6.54 4.56 -9.09
C PHE A 65 5.80 5.76 -8.54
N GLU A 66 5.83 6.87 -9.28
CA GLU A 66 5.00 8.07 -9.02
C GLU A 66 3.57 7.81 -9.48
N LYS A 67 2.91 6.86 -8.82
CA LYS A 67 1.56 6.38 -9.15
C LYS A 67 0.83 5.99 -7.88
N ALA A 68 -0.48 6.21 -7.87
CA ALA A 68 -1.35 5.62 -6.86
C ALA A 68 -1.67 4.17 -7.21
N VAL A 69 -1.96 3.36 -6.19
CA VAL A 69 -2.67 2.09 -6.39
C VAL A 69 -4.12 2.33 -5.98
N ALA A 70 -5.06 1.98 -6.85
CA ALA A 70 -6.49 2.26 -6.65
C ALA A 70 -7.37 1.12 -7.20
N GLY A 71 -8.69 1.25 -7.05
CA GLY A 71 -9.67 0.30 -7.60
C GLY A 71 -9.75 0.29 -9.14
N HIS A 72 -9.21 1.31 -9.80
CA HIS A 72 -9.15 1.42 -11.26
C HIS A 72 -7.87 2.12 -11.73
N SER A 73 -7.45 1.85 -12.98
CA SER A 73 -6.38 2.60 -13.63
C SER A 73 -6.87 3.89 -14.26
N GLY A 74 -5.95 4.82 -14.51
CA GLY A 74 -6.24 6.10 -15.13
C GLY A 74 -5.65 7.26 -14.34
N LYS A 75 -6.47 8.28 -14.10
CA LYS A 75 -6.13 9.41 -13.24
C LYS A 75 -7.05 9.42 -12.03
N ILE A 76 -6.50 9.77 -10.88
CA ILE A 76 -7.26 10.04 -9.66
C ILE A 76 -6.92 11.44 -9.15
N SER A 77 -7.85 12.02 -8.39
CA SER A 77 -7.62 13.27 -7.65
C SER A 77 -7.31 12.93 -6.19
N LEU A 78 -6.32 13.60 -5.62
CA LEU A 78 -5.93 13.47 -4.22
C LEU A 78 -6.06 14.83 -3.55
N GLY A 79 -6.76 14.89 -2.42
CA GLY A 79 -6.78 16.06 -1.56
C GLY A 79 -5.57 16.04 -0.63
N LEU A 80 -4.80 17.13 -0.60
CA LEU A 80 -3.69 17.33 0.33
C LEU A 80 -4.13 18.29 1.45
N ASP A 81 -3.98 17.87 2.71
CA ASP A 81 -4.20 18.74 3.86
C ASP A 81 -3.06 19.77 3.94
N ALA A 82 -3.37 21.05 3.75
CA ALA A 82 -2.39 22.14 3.63
C ALA A 82 -1.62 22.46 4.95
N ASP A 83 -2.09 21.96 6.09
CA ASP A 83 -1.50 22.23 7.42
C ASP A 83 -0.41 21.22 7.83
N ASP A 84 -0.32 20.03 7.21
CA ASP A 84 0.61 18.97 7.62
C ASP A 84 1.91 18.98 6.82
N SER A 85 2.75 19.97 7.14
CA SER A 85 4.09 20.17 6.58
C SER A 85 5.14 19.10 6.94
N PHE A 86 4.75 18.01 7.64
CA PHE A 86 5.63 16.89 7.98
C PHE A 86 5.04 15.49 7.69
N THR A 87 3.72 15.37 7.48
CA THR A 87 2.99 14.13 7.17
C THR A 87 1.93 14.46 6.13
N THR A 88 2.32 14.51 4.85
CA THR A 88 1.35 14.80 3.79
C THR A 88 0.46 13.57 3.58
N ASP A 89 -0.65 13.52 4.30
CA ASP A 89 -1.72 12.55 4.11
C ASP A 89 -2.49 12.96 2.83
N ALA A 90 -2.64 12.02 1.90
CA ALA A 90 -3.26 12.26 0.60
C ALA A 90 -4.50 11.37 0.43
N THR A 91 -5.67 11.91 0.71
CA THR A 91 -6.94 11.17 0.68
C THR A 91 -7.60 11.23 -0.70
N ILE A 92 -8.23 10.13 -1.15
CA ILE A 92 -8.96 10.07 -2.45
C ILE A 92 -10.33 10.78 -2.40
N PHE A 93 -10.89 11.02 -1.21
CA PHE A 93 -12.21 11.61 -1.04
C PHE A 93 -12.22 13.15 -1.23
N GLU A 94 -13.23 13.67 -1.94
CA GLU A 94 -13.51 15.11 -2.04
C GLU A 94 -13.92 15.68 -0.66
N ARG A 95 -12.97 16.15 0.14
CA ARG A 95 -13.28 17.04 1.27
C ARG A 95 -13.61 18.44 0.71
N ARG A 96 -14.75 19.01 1.14
CA ARG A 96 -15.37 20.19 0.51
C ARG A 96 -15.24 21.53 1.27
N ASP A 97 -14.49 21.59 2.37
CA ASP A 97 -14.58 22.75 3.28
C ASP A 97 -13.26 23.48 3.59
N LYS A 98 -12.13 23.09 2.99
CA LYS A 98 -10.86 23.84 3.05
C LYS A 98 -10.27 24.01 1.65
N GLU A 99 -9.43 25.03 1.45
CA GLU A 99 -8.59 25.18 0.23
C GLU A 99 -7.53 24.07 0.20
N ASP A 100 -7.97 22.82 0.13
CA ASP A 100 -7.11 21.66 0.01
C ASP A 100 -6.48 21.69 -1.39
N GLU A 101 -5.16 21.52 -1.46
CA GLU A 101 -4.48 21.42 -2.75
C GLU A 101 -4.86 20.07 -3.37
N ILE A 102 -5.63 20.11 -4.45
CA ILE A 102 -5.99 18.90 -5.21
C ILE A 102 -4.88 18.64 -6.23
N ILE A 103 -4.27 17.45 -6.17
CA ILE A 103 -3.31 16.98 -7.18
C ILE A 103 -3.92 15.85 -8.01
N GLU A 104 -3.62 15.83 -9.31
CA GLU A 104 -3.91 14.66 -10.16
C GLU A 104 -2.71 13.70 -10.15
N ALA A 105 -2.97 12.42 -9.95
CA ALA A 105 -1.95 11.38 -10.05
C ALA A 105 -2.40 10.24 -10.98
N PRO A 106 -1.48 9.63 -11.76
CA PRO A 106 -1.78 8.40 -12.46
C PRO A 106 -2.04 7.26 -11.46
N SER A 107 -3.00 6.40 -11.74
CA SER A 107 -3.31 5.22 -10.94
C SER A 107 -3.10 3.92 -11.71
N VAL A 108 -2.78 2.86 -10.96
CA VAL A 108 -2.75 1.48 -11.41
C VAL A 108 -3.54 0.60 -10.43
N THR A 109 -4.02 -0.53 -10.91
CA THR A 109 -4.69 -1.54 -10.08
C THR A 109 -3.68 -2.57 -9.57
N LEU A 110 -4.03 -3.24 -8.48
CA LEU A 110 -3.20 -4.33 -7.96
C LEU A 110 -2.98 -5.46 -9.01
N PRO A 111 -4.00 -5.92 -9.77
CA PRO A 111 -3.80 -6.88 -10.87
C PRO A 111 -2.82 -6.41 -11.95
N GLU A 112 -2.88 -5.15 -12.38
CA GLU A 112 -1.93 -4.61 -13.37
C GLU A 112 -0.49 -4.66 -12.85
N ILE A 113 -0.25 -4.43 -11.57
CA ILE A 113 1.08 -4.59 -10.96
C ILE A 113 1.55 -6.06 -11.06
N PHE A 114 0.66 -7.02 -10.76
CA PHE A 114 1.01 -8.44 -10.90
C PHE A 114 1.35 -8.81 -12.35
N ASP A 115 0.57 -8.33 -13.31
CA ASP A 115 0.75 -8.67 -14.72
C ASP A 115 1.96 -7.96 -15.35
N GLU A 116 2.15 -6.66 -15.08
CA GLU A 116 3.27 -5.85 -15.60
C GLU A 116 4.63 -6.43 -15.18
N PHE A 117 4.73 -6.90 -13.93
CA PHE A 117 5.98 -7.40 -13.36
C PHE A 117 6.12 -8.92 -13.38
N GLY A 118 5.15 -9.62 -13.96
CA GLY A 118 5.09 -11.09 -14.04
C GLY A 118 5.16 -11.73 -12.64
N LEU A 119 4.43 -11.18 -11.67
CA LEU A 119 4.49 -11.64 -10.29
C LEU A 119 3.60 -12.88 -10.12
N GLU A 120 4.20 -13.97 -9.67
CA GLU A 120 3.46 -15.17 -9.25
C GLU A 120 2.98 -15.07 -7.80
N ARG A 121 3.66 -14.26 -6.97
CA ARG A 121 3.37 -14.06 -5.56
C ARG A 121 3.73 -12.65 -5.07
N CYS A 122 3.04 -12.21 -4.03
CA CYS A 122 3.43 -11.09 -3.17
C CYS A 122 3.55 -11.63 -1.74
N ASP A 123 4.75 -11.54 -1.15
CA ASP A 123 5.02 -12.07 0.18
C ASP A 123 4.54 -11.13 1.27
N VAL A 124 4.72 -9.83 1.04
CA VAL A 124 4.29 -8.77 1.95
C VAL A 124 3.68 -7.65 1.12
N LEU A 125 2.37 -7.47 1.26
CA LEU A 125 1.68 -6.29 0.78
C LEU A 125 1.54 -5.31 1.95
N LYS A 126 2.21 -4.17 1.88
CA LYS A 126 1.97 -3.07 2.82
C LYS A 126 1.02 -2.07 2.17
N MET A 127 0.02 -1.62 2.93
CA MET A 127 -0.98 -0.66 2.47
C MET A 127 -1.15 0.44 3.52
N ASP A 128 -1.02 1.67 3.07
CA ASP A 128 -1.25 2.87 3.86
C ASP A 128 -1.58 3.95 2.84
N CYS A 129 -2.83 3.98 2.40
CA CYS A 129 -3.24 4.71 1.20
C CYS A 129 -4.50 5.53 1.45
N GLU A 130 -4.66 6.01 2.68
CA GLU A 130 -5.58 7.09 3.05
C GLU A 130 -7.01 6.87 2.56
N GLY A 131 -7.51 5.64 2.72
CA GLY A 131 -8.87 5.25 2.40
C GLY A 131 -9.02 4.48 1.09
N ALA A 132 -7.97 4.36 0.27
CA ALA A 132 -8.01 3.55 -0.95
C ALA A 132 -8.00 2.03 -0.68
N GLU A 133 -7.77 1.59 0.57
CA GLU A 133 -7.60 0.18 0.92
C GLU A 133 -8.81 -0.66 0.51
N TYR A 134 -10.02 -0.11 0.69
CA TYR A 134 -11.28 -0.76 0.36
C TYR A 134 -11.41 -1.02 -1.14
N GLU A 135 -11.24 0.01 -1.96
CA GLU A 135 -11.39 -0.11 -3.40
C GLU A 135 -10.32 -1.03 -4.00
N ILE A 136 -9.09 -0.94 -3.52
CA ILE A 136 -7.99 -1.82 -3.96
C ILE A 136 -8.33 -3.28 -3.68
N LEU A 137 -8.77 -3.59 -2.45
CA LEU A 137 -8.99 -4.97 -2.03
C LEU A 137 -10.30 -5.53 -2.59
N TYR A 138 -11.41 -4.79 -2.53
CA TYR A 138 -12.71 -5.27 -2.99
C TYR A 138 -12.78 -5.47 -4.51
N ASN A 139 -12.05 -4.67 -5.28
CA ASN A 139 -11.96 -4.84 -6.73
C ASN A 139 -10.84 -5.79 -7.17
N CYS A 140 -10.02 -6.31 -6.25
CA CYS A 140 -8.99 -7.29 -6.58
C CYS A 140 -9.61 -8.69 -6.79
N PRO A 141 -9.49 -9.30 -7.99
CA PRO A 141 -10.08 -10.61 -8.24
C PRO A 141 -9.47 -11.70 -7.36
N PRO A 142 -10.22 -12.76 -7.00
CA PRO A 142 -9.73 -13.85 -6.17
C PRO A 142 -8.44 -14.52 -6.67
N SER A 143 -8.22 -14.56 -7.99
CA SER A 143 -7.01 -15.10 -8.64
C SER A 143 -5.73 -14.32 -8.37
N TYR A 144 -5.84 -13.03 -8.02
CA TYR A 144 -4.73 -12.18 -7.61
C TYR A 144 -4.65 -12.12 -6.08
N MET A 145 -5.79 -12.05 -5.38
CA MET A 145 -5.80 -12.12 -3.92
C MET A 145 -5.13 -13.39 -3.40
N SER A 146 -5.31 -14.53 -4.06
CA SER A 146 -4.67 -15.81 -3.71
C SER A 146 -3.14 -15.80 -3.78
N ARG A 147 -2.55 -14.86 -4.52
CA ARG A 147 -1.10 -14.70 -4.68
C ARG A 147 -0.45 -13.90 -3.56
N ILE A 148 -1.25 -13.27 -2.69
CA ILE A 148 -0.79 -12.46 -1.57
C ILE A 148 -0.68 -13.34 -0.32
N SER A 149 0.50 -13.41 0.27
CA SER A 149 0.79 -14.23 1.44
C SER A 149 0.43 -13.51 2.74
N GLN A 150 0.84 -12.26 2.89
CA GLN A 150 0.62 -11.45 4.09
C GLN A 150 0.34 -10.00 3.72
N ILE A 151 -0.48 -9.33 4.53
CA ILE A 151 -0.84 -7.93 4.40
C ILE A 151 -0.63 -7.23 5.75
N ALA A 152 0.08 -6.10 5.75
CA ALA A 152 0.06 -5.14 6.86
C ALA A 152 -0.56 -3.86 6.34
N MET A 153 -1.67 -3.43 6.93
CA MET A 153 -2.32 -2.19 6.52
C MET A 153 -2.63 -1.29 7.70
N GLU A 154 -2.52 0.02 7.48
CA GLU A 154 -3.24 1.02 8.26
C GLU A 154 -4.64 1.17 7.67
N VAL A 155 -5.67 1.13 8.51
CA VAL A 155 -7.06 1.22 8.05
C VAL A 155 -7.61 2.60 8.36
N HIS A 156 -7.88 3.34 7.29
CA HIS A 156 -8.51 4.64 7.34
C HIS A 156 -10.03 4.50 7.24
N GLY A 157 -10.78 5.36 7.93
CA GLY A 157 -12.25 5.39 7.76
C GLY A 157 -12.61 5.92 6.38
N GLY A 158 -13.55 5.25 5.70
CA GLY A 158 -14.10 5.76 4.43
C GLY A 158 -15.37 6.59 4.60
N PRO A 159 -15.94 7.08 3.48
CA PRO A 159 -17.12 7.94 3.47
C PRO A 159 -18.38 7.19 3.89
N GLU A 160 -18.41 5.88 3.65
CA GLU A 160 -19.53 5.01 3.99
C GLU A 160 -19.30 4.36 5.37
N PRO A 161 -20.35 4.17 6.19
CA PRO A 161 -20.23 3.54 7.51
C PRO A 161 -19.61 2.13 7.46
N GLU A 162 -19.74 1.42 6.34
CA GLU A 162 -19.15 0.10 6.13
C GLU A 162 -17.64 0.14 5.84
N TYR A 163 -17.07 1.31 5.53
CA TYR A 163 -15.65 1.46 5.26
C TYR A 163 -14.92 1.66 6.58
N ASN A 164 -14.79 0.54 7.30
CA ASN A 164 -14.16 0.45 8.61
C ASN A 164 -13.29 -0.83 8.71
N ILE A 165 -12.56 -0.96 9.82
CA ILE A 165 -11.66 -2.09 10.08
C ILE A 165 -12.43 -3.42 10.24
N GLU A 166 -13.65 -3.40 10.79
CA GLU A 166 -14.49 -4.60 10.94
C GLU A 166 -14.85 -5.22 9.59
N SER A 167 -15.20 -4.40 8.60
CA SER A 167 -15.60 -4.86 7.27
C SER A 167 -14.41 -5.43 6.50
N LEU A 168 -13.26 -4.75 6.53
CA LEU A 168 -12.03 -5.27 5.92
C LEU A 168 -11.59 -6.58 6.55
N GLU A 169 -11.64 -6.69 7.89
CA GLU A 169 -11.33 -7.92 8.59
C GLU A 169 -12.25 -9.07 8.15
N LYS A 170 -13.57 -8.83 8.06
CA LYS A 170 -14.53 -9.83 7.57
C LYS A 170 -14.24 -10.23 6.13
N TYR A 171 -13.95 -9.29 5.25
CA TYR A 171 -13.61 -9.54 3.86
C TYR A 171 -12.33 -10.37 3.73
N LEU A 172 -11.25 -9.99 4.40
CA LEU A 172 -9.98 -10.74 4.36
C LEU A 172 -10.14 -12.17 4.91
N ASN A 173 -10.94 -12.34 5.97
CA ASN A 173 -11.27 -13.66 6.48
C ASN A 173 -12.04 -14.51 5.43
N SER A 174 -12.98 -13.93 4.68
CA SER A 174 -13.69 -14.64 3.60
C SER A 174 -12.79 -14.99 2.41
N CYS A 175 -11.75 -14.17 2.18
CA CYS A 175 -10.70 -14.45 1.21
C CYS A 175 -9.68 -15.51 1.68
N GLY A 176 -9.80 -16.07 2.89
CA GLY A 176 -8.94 -17.13 3.41
C GLY A 176 -7.71 -16.65 4.19
N PHE A 177 -7.72 -15.41 4.70
CA PHE A 177 -6.71 -14.93 5.63
C PHE A 177 -7.11 -15.21 7.09
N ALA A 178 -6.12 -15.41 7.95
CA ALA A 178 -6.24 -15.11 9.38
C ALA A 178 -5.87 -13.64 9.60
N THR A 179 -6.49 -13.00 10.60
CA THR A 179 -6.38 -11.56 10.82
C THR A 179 -6.03 -11.26 12.28
N ARG A 180 -5.39 -10.11 12.50
CA ARG A 180 -5.11 -9.57 13.83
C ARG A 180 -5.08 -8.04 13.77
N ARG A 181 -5.98 -7.40 14.52
CA ARG A 181 -5.94 -5.96 14.76
C ARG A 181 -4.74 -5.59 15.66
N ARG A 182 -4.17 -4.43 15.41
CA ARG A 182 -3.06 -3.83 16.17
C ARG A 182 -3.45 -2.41 16.57
N PRO A 183 -2.73 -1.78 17.53
CA PRO A 183 -3.01 -0.41 17.93
C PRO A 183 -2.99 0.55 16.74
N VAL A 184 -3.67 1.69 16.88
CA VAL A 184 -3.64 2.80 15.91
C VAL A 184 -4.18 2.37 14.53
N GLY A 185 -5.38 1.80 14.45
CA GLY A 185 -6.03 1.50 13.16
C GLY A 185 -5.40 0.36 12.33
N MET A 186 -4.32 -0.25 12.80
CA MET A 186 -3.58 -1.25 12.02
C MET A 186 -4.30 -2.61 11.96
N LEU A 187 -4.36 -3.21 10.78
CA LEU A 187 -4.85 -4.57 10.53
C LEU A 187 -3.79 -5.42 9.85
N TRP A 188 -3.43 -6.55 10.47
CA TRP A 188 -2.52 -7.53 9.87
C TRP A 188 -3.31 -8.76 9.41
N ALA A 189 -2.95 -9.30 8.26
CA ALA A 189 -3.57 -10.50 7.68
C ALA A 189 -2.51 -11.44 7.08
N TRP A 190 -2.71 -12.74 7.18
CA TRP A 190 -1.83 -13.75 6.55
C TRP A 190 -2.63 -15.00 6.14
N ARG A 191 -2.18 -15.68 5.09
CA ARG A 191 -2.84 -16.90 4.58
C ARG A 191 -2.90 -17.99 5.66
N ARG A 192 -4.04 -18.66 5.75
CA ARG A 192 -4.21 -19.89 6.54
C ARG A 192 -3.62 -21.11 5.84
#